data_AF-R8AQU9-F1
#
_entry.id   AF-R8AQU9-F1
#
_cell.length_a   1.000
_cell.length_b   1.000
_cell.length_c   1.000
_cell.angle_alpha   90.00
_cell.angle_beta   90.00
_cell.angle_gamma   90.00
#
_symmetry.space_group_name_H-M   'P 1'
#
loop_
_entity.id
_entity.type
_entity.pdbx_description
1 polymer ?
#
loop_
_entity_poly.entity_id
_entity_poly.type
_entity_poly.pdbx_seq_one_letter_code
_entity_poly.pdbx_strand_id
1 'polypeptide(L)'
;MKIEEVEYPEETKPFITSLTDKTKVKSSTLGYLDIDIESKDEYFWLTIITWISNTNEILKGLVIIINDIEHFPSNFHAHRYGSIATRFELLIRMFFQEFYRLRELNSIVLGALVKQGVIDKTISNQVKQTFHDTFKEVINIRNKMVHDKIEWESQDYQLLTIYDLLAERGLEIQHIDSGKKLDISSVLKKRGSEFFPLMIASTEAARDFVHTFSQTTCTVYKHFNENDK
;
A
#
# COMPACT_ATOMS: atom_id res chain seq x y z
N MET A 1 -6.26 -11.10 7.65
CA MET A 1 -5.78 -10.00 8.53
C MET A 1 -6.68 -8.75 8.39
N LYS A 2 -6.82 -7.91 9.43
CA LYS A 2 -7.52 -6.62 9.34
C LYS A 2 -6.57 -5.49 9.78
N ILE A 3 -6.17 -4.63 8.85
CA ILE A 3 -5.47 -3.38 9.16
C ILE A 3 -6.53 -2.29 9.24
N GLU A 4 -6.49 -1.52 10.31
CA GLU A 4 -7.43 -0.43 10.56
C GLU A 4 -7.17 0.73 9.60
N GLU A 5 -8.25 1.38 9.19
CA GLU A 5 -8.15 2.63 8.44
C GLU A 5 -7.54 3.72 9.32
N VAL A 6 -6.80 4.63 8.71
CA VAL A 6 -6.35 5.84 9.38
C VAL A 6 -7.57 6.70 9.67
N GLU A 7 -7.78 7.00 10.95
CA GLU A 7 -8.82 7.90 11.39
C GLU A 7 -8.51 9.35 11.00
N TYR A 8 -9.56 10.08 10.63
CA TYR A 8 -9.47 11.52 10.43
C TYR A 8 -9.26 12.24 11.77
N PRO A 9 -8.28 13.17 11.87
CA PRO A 9 -8.14 14.02 13.04
C PRO A 9 -9.44 14.76 13.36
N GLU A 10 -9.78 14.91 14.64
CA GLU A 10 -11.01 15.57 15.10
C GLU A 10 -11.18 16.96 14.49
N GLU A 11 -10.06 17.65 14.27
CA GLU A 11 -10.00 18.99 13.69
C GLU A 11 -10.52 19.05 12.25
N THR A 12 -10.48 17.95 11.51
CA THR A 12 -10.95 17.88 10.13
C THR A 12 -12.46 17.69 10.03
N LYS A 13 -13.12 17.19 11.08
CA LYS A 13 -14.54 16.81 11.06
C LYS A 13 -15.49 17.95 10.70
N PRO A 14 -15.33 19.19 11.21
CA PRO A 14 -16.21 20.30 10.83
C PRO A 14 -16.15 20.61 9.33
N PHE A 15 -14.96 20.53 8.73
CA PHE A 15 -14.79 20.74 7.30
C PHE A 15 -15.35 19.58 6.48
N ILE A 16 -15.18 18.33 6.91
CA ILE A 16 -15.82 17.18 6.26
C ILE A 16 -17.34 17.35 6.21
N THR A 17 -17.97 17.78 7.30
CA THR A 17 -19.42 18.03 7.36
C THR A 17 -19.85 19.17 6.45
N SER A 18 -19.05 20.24 6.31
CA SER A 18 -19.40 21.35 5.41
C SER A 18 -19.33 20.96 3.94
N LEU A 19 -18.50 19.97 3.58
CA LEU A 19 -18.41 19.44 2.21
C LEU A 19 -19.65 18.65 1.79
N THR A 20 -20.33 17.95 2.71
CA THR A 20 -21.56 17.21 2.39
C THR A 20 -22.75 18.12 2.05
N ASP A 21 -22.70 19.39 2.45
CA ASP A 21 -23.78 20.36 2.24
C ASP A 21 -23.64 21.20 0.95
N LYS A 22 -22.43 21.29 0.36
CA LYS A 22 -22.17 22.12 -0.84
C LYS A 22 -22.16 21.26 -2.12
N THR A 23 -23.20 21.37 -2.95
CA THR A 23 -23.23 20.83 -4.33
C THR A 23 -22.83 21.90 -5.35
N LYS A 24 -21.65 21.80 -5.98
CA LYS A 24 -21.26 22.19 -7.37
C LYS A 24 -19.82 22.69 -7.55
N VAL A 25 -19.38 22.68 -8.82
CA VAL A 25 -18.07 22.27 -9.36
C VAL A 25 -17.42 23.33 -10.28
N LYS A 26 -16.07 23.44 -10.28
CA LYS A 26 -15.18 23.62 -11.47
C LYS A 26 -13.64 23.56 -11.16
N SER A 27 -12.97 22.42 -11.47
CA SER A 27 -11.56 22.21 -11.94
C SER A 27 -10.36 22.73 -11.08
N SER A 28 -9.15 22.14 -11.07
CA SER A 28 -8.60 20.78 -11.28
C SER A 28 -7.12 20.81 -10.84
N THR A 29 -6.77 20.17 -9.72
CA THR A 29 -5.44 19.56 -9.43
C THR A 29 -5.54 18.87 -8.08
N LEU A 30 -5.07 17.61 -8.01
CA LEU A 30 -5.37 16.57 -7.00
C LEU A 30 -6.75 15.93 -7.25
N GLY A 31 -6.71 14.70 -7.75
CA GLY A 31 -7.91 13.92 -8.05
C GLY A 31 -8.79 13.78 -6.81
N TYR A 32 -10.09 13.94 -7.06
CA TYR A 32 -11.24 13.93 -6.15
C TYR A 32 -11.63 15.28 -5.54
N LEU A 33 -12.84 15.66 -5.94
CA LEU A 33 -13.71 16.73 -5.46
C LEU A 33 -13.46 18.10 -6.08
N ASP A 34 -14.44 18.49 -6.91
CA ASP A 34 -14.64 19.83 -7.42
C ASP A 34 -15.10 20.78 -6.29
N ILE A 35 -14.26 20.95 -5.28
CA ILE A 35 -14.48 21.84 -4.13
C ILE A 35 -13.93 23.21 -4.51
N ASP A 36 -14.77 24.24 -4.41
CA ASP A 36 -14.31 25.62 -4.47
C ASP A 36 -13.54 25.93 -3.19
N ILE A 37 -12.26 26.27 -3.33
CA ILE A 37 -11.36 26.53 -2.20
C ILE A 37 -11.35 28.04 -2.00
N GLU A 38 -12.10 28.50 -1.01
CA GLU A 38 -12.31 29.93 -0.76
C GLU A 38 -11.27 30.49 0.22
N SER A 39 -10.56 29.64 0.97
CA SER A 39 -9.57 30.06 1.97
C SER A 39 -8.33 29.15 2.07
N LYS A 40 -7.26 29.68 2.68
CA LYS A 40 -6.06 28.90 3.02
C LYS A 40 -6.37 27.75 4.00
N ASP A 41 -7.29 27.97 4.93
CA ASP A 41 -7.73 26.95 5.89
C ASP A 41 -8.43 25.78 5.17
N GLU A 42 -9.36 26.08 4.27
CA GLU A 42 -10.03 25.04 3.48
C GLU A 42 -9.04 24.25 2.61
N TYR A 43 -8.04 24.93 2.04
CA TYR A 43 -7.01 24.23 1.25
C TYR A 43 -6.18 23.28 2.11
N PHE A 44 -5.83 23.70 3.32
CA PHE A 44 -5.12 22.87 4.29
C PHE A 44 -5.93 21.64 4.67
N TRP A 45 -7.19 21.83 5.07
CA TRP A 45 -8.05 20.71 5.46
C TRP A 45 -8.29 19.74 4.32
N LEU A 46 -8.51 20.25 3.10
CA LEU A 46 -8.62 19.40 1.90
C LEU A 46 -7.35 18.59 1.66
N THR A 47 -6.18 19.17 1.92
CA THR A 47 -4.88 18.49 1.78
C THR A 47 -4.76 17.32 2.75
N ILE A 48 -5.14 17.51 4.03
CA ILE A 48 -5.13 16.45 5.05
C ILE A 48 -6.17 15.37 4.73
N ILE A 49 -7.38 15.74 4.34
CA ILE A 49 -8.43 14.77 3.97
C ILE A 49 -7.98 13.94 2.77
N THR A 50 -7.40 14.59 1.75
CA THR A 50 -6.87 13.92 0.56
C THR A 50 -5.78 12.94 0.94
N TRP A 51 -4.88 13.31 1.85
CA TRP A 51 -3.86 12.40 2.38
C TRP A 51 -4.51 11.14 2.95
N ILE A 52 -5.40 11.31 3.94
CA ILE A 52 -5.96 10.20 4.71
C ILE A 52 -6.83 9.31 3.83
N SER A 53 -7.70 9.91 3.01
CA SER A 53 -8.59 9.18 2.09
C SER A 53 -7.80 8.32 1.10
N ASN A 54 -6.79 8.90 0.42
CA ASN A 54 -5.98 8.14 -0.52
C ASN A 54 -5.11 7.09 0.17
N THR A 55 -4.63 7.37 1.39
CA THR A 55 -3.90 6.38 2.17
C THR A 55 -4.80 5.20 2.54
N ASN A 56 -6.03 5.44 2.98
CA ASN A 56 -6.97 4.37 3.31
C ASN A 56 -7.29 3.50 2.10
N GLU A 57 -7.42 4.08 0.90
CA GLU A 57 -7.56 3.30 -0.34
C GLU A 57 -6.33 2.45 -0.65
N ILE A 58 -5.11 2.98 -0.42
CA ILE A 58 -3.87 2.22 -0.57
C ILE A 58 -3.81 1.08 0.47
N LEU A 59 -4.15 1.34 1.74
CA LEU A 59 -4.17 0.34 2.80
C LEU A 59 -5.17 -0.78 2.50
N LYS A 60 -6.36 -0.47 1.95
CA LYS A 60 -7.32 -1.47 1.47
C LYS A 60 -6.70 -2.35 0.38
N GLY A 61 -6.02 -1.75 -0.60
CA GLY A 61 -5.29 -2.47 -1.65
C GLY A 61 -4.24 -3.42 -1.06
N LEU A 62 -3.41 -2.93 -0.13
CA LEU A 62 -2.41 -3.73 0.56
C LEU A 62 -3.04 -4.90 1.33
N VAL A 63 -4.14 -4.68 2.06
CA VAL A 63 -4.85 -5.74 2.79
C VAL A 63 -5.40 -6.81 1.85
N ILE A 64 -5.97 -6.44 0.70
CA ILE A 64 -6.43 -7.41 -0.31
C ILE A 64 -5.25 -8.26 -0.78
N ILE A 65 -4.15 -7.63 -1.17
CA ILE A 65 -2.96 -8.33 -1.68
C ILE A 65 -2.37 -9.27 -0.62
N ILE A 66 -2.28 -8.81 0.63
CA ILE A 66 -1.75 -9.62 1.74
C ILE A 66 -2.65 -10.82 2.00
N ASN A 67 -3.98 -10.62 2.04
CA ASN A 67 -4.92 -11.73 2.21
C ASN A 67 -4.83 -12.72 1.03
N ASP A 68 -4.70 -12.23 -0.20
CA ASP A 68 -4.55 -13.09 -1.39
C ASP A 68 -3.27 -13.91 -1.31
N ILE A 69 -2.14 -13.32 -0.89
CA ILE A 69 -0.87 -14.03 -0.68
C ILE A 69 -0.99 -15.07 0.44
N GLU A 70 -1.66 -14.75 1.54
CA GLU A 70 -1.90 -15.66 2.66
C GLU A 70 -2.68 -16.91 2.24
N HIS A 71 -3.71 -16.72 1.42
CA HIS A 71 -4.61 -17.79 0.98
C HIS A 71 -4.17 -18.45 -0.34
N PHE A 72 -3.18 -17.88 -1.05
CA PHE A 72 -2.69 -18.42 -2.31
C PHE A 72 -2.27 -19.90 -2.20
N PRO A 73 -1.52 -20.34 -1.16
CA PRO A 73 -1.12 -21.73 -1.05
C PRO A 73 -2.27 -22.71 -0.80
N SER A 74 -3.40 -22.27 -0.22
CA SER A 74 -4.55 -23.13 0.04
C SER A 74 -5.62 -23.07 -1.06
N ASN A 75 -5.56 -22.06 -1.94
CA ASN A 75 -6.58 -21.81 -2.96
C ASN A 75 -6.01 -21.70 -4.39
N PHE A 76 -4.78 -22.14 -4.64
CA PHE A 76 -4.15 -22.02 -5.97
C PHE A 76 -4.98 -22.71 -7.06
N HIS A 77 -5.70 -23.79 -6.76
CA HIS A 77 -6.57 -24.50 -7.71
C HIS A 77 -7.74 -23.67 -8.26
N ALA A 78 -8.20 -22.63 -7.55
CA ALA A 78 -9.24 -21.73 -8.06
C ALA A 78 -8.76 -20.89 -9.25
N HIS A 79 -7.45 -20.81 -9.46
CA HIS A 79 -6.82 -19.96 -10.46
C HIS A 79 -6.59 -20.74 -11.75
N ARG A 80 -7.67 -20.99 -12.50
CA ARG A 80 -7.67 -21.84 -13.71
C ARG A 80 -6.96 -21.27 -14.95
N TYR A 81 -6.39 -20.07 -14.87
CA TYR A 81 -5.79 -19.38 -16.01
C TYR A 81 -4.43 -18.78 -15.65
N GLY A 82 -3.40 -19.03 -16.47
CA GLY A 82 -2.05 -18.50 -16.24
C GLY A 82 -1.27 -19.24 -15.16
N SER A 83 0.05 -19.10 -15.18
CA SER A 83 0.95 -19.87 -14.31
C SER A 83 0.82 -19.47 -12.83
N ILE A 84 0.92 -20.45 -11.93
CA ILE A 84 0.91 -20.24 -10.47
C ILE A 84 2.06 -19.33 -10.06
N ALA A 85 3.25 -19.55 -10.63
CA ALA A 85 4.44 -18.75 -10.35
C ALA A 85 4.25 -17.27 -10.76
N THR A 86 3.72 -17.02 -11.97
CA THR A 86 3.44 -15.67 -12.44
C THR A 86 2.39 -14.98 -11.58
N ARG A 87 1.35 -15.68 -11.14
CA ARG A 87 0.32 -15.10 -10.25
C ARG A 87 0.89 -14.68 -8.91
N PHE A 88 1.72 -15.53 -8.30
CA PHE A 88 2.43 -15.19 -7.08
C PHE A 88 3.28 -13.93 -7.28
N GLU A 89 4.08 -13.87 -8.34
CA GLU A 89 4.90 -12.70 -8.68
C GLU A 89 4.07 -11.43 -8.91
N LEU A 90 2.90 -11.55 -9.54
CA LEU A 90 1.99 -10.41 -9.75
C LEU A 90 1.47 -9.86 -8.41
N LEU A 91 1.08 -10.73 -7.46
CA LEU A 91 0.67 -10.29 -6.12
C LEU A 91 1.80 -9.51 -5.43
N ILE A 92 3.03 -10.02 -5.47
CA ILE A 92 4.17 -9.31 -4.86
C ILE A 92 4.42 -7.97 -5.57
N ARG A 93 4.34 -7.91 -6.91
CA ARG A 93 4.50 -6.66 -7.67
C ARG A 93 3.41 -5.65 -7.32
N MET A 94 2.16 -6.09 -7.18
CA MET A 94 1.06 -5.22 -6.77
C MET A 94 1.28 -4.63 -5.38
N PHE A 95 1.82 -5.41 -4.44
CA PHE A 95 2.18 -4.90 -3.10
C PHE A 95 3.15 -3.72 -3.20
N PHE A 96 4.24 -3.88 -3.97
CA PHE A 96 5.19 -2.78 -4.16
C PHE A 96 4.60 -1.61 -4.93
N GLN A 97 3.68 -1.85 -5.86
CA GLN A 97 3.00 -0.79 -6.58
C GLN A 97 2.17 0.08 -5.65
N GLU A 98 1.38 -0.53 -4.75
CA GLU A 98 0.63 0.21 -3.72
C GLU A 98 1.56 0.99 -2.78
N PHE A 99 2.70 0.39 -2.41
CA PHE A 99 3.71 1.10 -1.64
C PHE A 99 4.31 2.31 -2.38
N TYR A 100 4.54 2.21 -3.69
CA TYR A 100 5.01 3.34 -4.49
C TYR A 100 3.97 4.45 -4.61
N ARG A 101 2.69 4.10 -4.73
CA ARG A 101 1.58 5.06 -4.69
C ARG A 101 1.60 5.85 -3.38
N LEU A 102 1.86 5.19 -2.24
CA LEU A 102 1.99 5.87 -0.95
C LEU A 102 3.15 6.86 -0.92
N ARG A 103 4.32 6.46 -1.43
CA ARG A 103 5.50 7.34 -1.49
C ARG A 103 5.26 8.57 -2.38
N GLU A 104 4.60 8.38 -3.51
CA GLU A 104 4.23 9.46 -4.42
C GLU A 104 3.24 10.41 -3.76
N LEU A 105 2.19 9.86 -3.13
CA LEU A 105 1.21 10.63 -2.35
C LEU A 105 1.89 11.48 -1.28
N ASN A 106 2.79 10.89 -0.48
CA ASN A 106 3.57 11.60 0.54
C ASN A 106 4.34 12.80 -0.09
N SER A 107 4.98 12.58 -1.23
CA SER A 107 5.73 13.65 -1.92
C SER A 107 4.82 14.78 -2.41
N ILE A 108 3.66 14.43 -2.95
CA ILE A 108 2.65 15.38 -3.42
C ILE A 108 2.11 16.21 -2.24
N VAL A 109 1.72 15.56 -1.15
CA VAL A 109 1.14 16.26 0.00
C VAL A 109 2.16 17.16 0.69
N LEU A 110 3.39 16.69 0.89
CA LEU A 110 4.46 17.56 1.43
C LEU A 110 4.72 18.75 0.51
N GLY A 111 4.65 18.56 -0.81
CA GLY A 111 4.74 19.66 -1.77
C GLY A 111 3.61 20.67 -1.63
N ALA A 112 2.38 20.22 -1.36
CA ALA A 112 1.23 21.08 -1.09
C ALA A 112 1.40 21.86 0.22
N LEU A 113 1.80 21.20 1.31
CA LEU A 113 2.04 21.84 2.61
C LEU A 113 3.15 22.91 2.53
N VAL A 114 4.21 22.68 1.74
CA VAL A 114 5.24 23.71 1.48
C VAL A 114 4.68 24.90 0.71
N LYS A 115 3.87 24.66 -0.33
CA LYS A 115 3.23 25.74 -1.10
C LYS A 115 2.27 26.58 -0.26
N GLN A 116 1.62 25.95 0.71
CA GLN A 116 0.72 26.60 1.65
C GLN A 116 1.45 27.39 2.75
N GLY A 117 2.76 27.18 2.91
CA GLY A 117 3.56 27.80 3.97
C GLY A 117 3.38 27.14 5.34
N VAL A 118 2.76 25.95 5.40
CA VAL A 118 2.55 25.20 6.66
C VAL A 118 3.86 24.61 7.16
N ILE A 119 4.70 24.14 6.24
CA ILE A 119 6.05 23.65 6.52
C ILE A 119 7.04 24.27 5.54
N ASP A 120 8.31 24.34 5.92
CA ASP A 120 9.37 24.75 5.00
C ASP A 120 9.95 23.55 4.21
N LYS A 121 10.84 23.86 3.26
CA LYS A 121 11.53 22.82 2.47
C LYS A 121 12.43 21.92 3.31
N THR A 122 12.96 22.42 4.43
CA THR A 122 13.84 21.66 5.33
C THR A 122 13.06 20.56 6.01
N ILE A 123 11.92 20.89 6.62
CA ILE A 123 10.99 19.95 7.25
C ILE A 123 10.46 18.97 6.21
N SER A 124 10.07 19.45 5.03
CA SER A 124 9.62 18.57 3.93
C SER A 124 10.66 17.50 3.58
N ASN A 125 11.94 17.88 3.49
CA ASN A 125 13.02 16.93 3.21
C ASN A 125 13.28 15.98 4.39
N GLN A 126 13.20 16.45 5.63
CA GLN A 126 13.30 15.62 6.82
C GLN A 126 12.20 14.56 6.85
N VAL A 127 10.95 14.93 6.59
CA VAL A 127 9.81 13.99 6.57
C VAL A 127 9.97 12.96 5.45
N LYS A 128 10.45 13.37 4.26
CA LYS A 128 10.78 12.42 3.18
C LYS A 128 11.88 11.44 3.59
N GLN A 129 12.90 11.93 4.30
CA GLN A 129 13.97 11.08 4.81
C GLN A 129 13.46 10.11 5.87
N THR A 130 12.65 10.57 6.82
CA THR A 130 12.00 9.72 7.82
C THR A 130 11.16 8.64 7.14
N PHE A 131 10.33 9.00 6.15
CA PHE A 131 9.57 8.01 5.37
C PHE A 131 10.51 6.98 4.73
N HIS A 132 11.57 7.43 4.05
CA HIS A 132 12.53 6.53 3.43
C HIS A 132 13.19 5.57 4.44
N ASP A 133 13.56 6.07 5.62
CA ASP A 133 14.21 5.28 6.66
C ASP A 133 13.25 4.29 7.32
N THR A 134 12.01 4.69 7.59
CA THR A 134 10.94 3.81 8.07
C THR A 134 10.71 2.63 7.13
N PHE A 135 10.83 2.84 5.81
CA PHE A 135 10.55 1.81 4.80
C PHE A 135 11.80 1.26 4.09
N LYS A 136 12.98 1.44 4.69
CA LYS A 136 14.25 1.03 4.09
C LYS A 136 14.29 -0.47 3.76
N GLU A 137 13.72 -1.31 4.61
CA GLU A 137 13.70 -2.76 4.40
C GLU A 137 12.84 -3.17 3.20
N VAL A 138 11.67 -2.54 3.03
CA VAL A 138 10.79 -2.72 1.86
C VAL A 138 11.51 -2.35 0.58
N ILE A 139 12.19 -1.22 0.59
CA ILE A 139 12.95 -0.71 -0.56
C ILE A 139 14.09 -1.68 -0.89
N ASN A 140 14.81 -2.19 0.12
CA ASN A 140 15.89 -3.14 -0.07
C ASN A 140 15.39 -4.46 -0.66
N ILE A 141 14.28 -5.01 -0.16
CA ILE A 141 13.72 -6.27 -0.66
C ILE A 141 13.19 -6.10 -2.08
N ARG A 142 12.51 -4.99 -2.37
CA ARG A 142 12.14 -4.65 -3.76
C ARG A 142 13.35 -4.60 -4.66
N ASN A 143 14.41 -3.91 -4.24
CA ASN A 143 15.61 -3.75 -5.07
C ASN A 143 16.30 -5.08 -5.31
N LYS A 144 16.38 -5.94 -4.28
CA LYS A 144 16.79 -7.33 -4.46
C LYS A 144 15.92 -7.98 -5.52
N MET A 145 14.59 -7.95 -5.41
CA MET A 145 13.69 -8.59 -6.38
C MET A 145 13.71 -8.05 -7.82
N VAL A 146 14.09 -6.78 -8.01
CA VAL A 146 14.15 -6.14 -9.33
C VAL A 146 15.50 -6.36 -10.01
N HIS A 147 16.57 -6.47 -9.23
CA HIS A 147 17.93 -6.63 -9.75
C HIS A 147 18.40 -8.09 -9.69
N ASP A 148 18.12 -8.77 -8.60
CA ASP A 148 18.14 -10.21 -8.49
C ASP A 148 16.74 -10.66 -8.93
N LYS A 149 16.63 -11.41 -10.04
CA LYS A 149 15.36 -12.12 -10.28
C LYS A 149 14.99 -12.79 -8.96
N ILE A 150 13.71 -12.82 -8.59
CA ILE A 150 13.26 -13.82 -7.62
C ILE A 150 13.56 -15.15 -8.31
N GLU A 151 14.79 -15.62 -8.21
CA GLU A 151 15.17 -16.96 -8.55
C GLU A 151 14.50 -17.74 -7.45
N TRP A 152 13.22 -18.06 -7.67
CA TRP A 152 12.68 -19.33 -7.26
C TRP A 152 13.86 -20.30 -7.35
N GLU A 153 14.24 -20.90 -6.22
CA GLU A 153 15.24 -21.96 -6.24
C GLU A 153 14.90 -22.84 -7.44
N SER A 154 15.86 -23.05 -8.35
CA SER A 154 15.55 -23.58 -9.69
C SER A 154 14.63 -24.82 -9.65
N GLN A 155 14.72 -25.59 -8.57
CA GLN A 155 13.85 -26.73 -8.24
C GLN A 155 12.39 -26.34 -7.92
N ASP A 156 12.13 -25.32 -7.08
CA ASP A 156 10.78 -24.82 -6.78
C ASP A 156 10.08 -24.30 -8.04
N TYR A 157 10.81 -23.54 -8.87
CA TYR A 157 10.28 -23.00 -10.13
C TYR A 157 9.93 -24.11 -11.12
N GLN A 158 10.85 -25.07 -11.28
CA GLN A 158 10.64 -26.22 -12.14
C GLN A 158 9.44 -27.03 -11.66
N LEU A 159 9.29 -27.22 -10.36
CA LEU A 159 8.16 -27.95 -9.79
C LEU A 159 6.83 -27.28 -10.11
N LEU A 160 6.72 -25.96 -9.91
CA LEU A 160 5.51 -25.22 -10.25
C LEU A 160 5.24 -25.20 -11.75
N THR A 161 6.29 -25.06 -12.58
CA THR A 161 6.14 -25.07 -14.04
C THR A 161 5.65 -26.43 -14.55
N ILE A 162 6.20 -27.52 -14.03
CA ILE A 162 5.77 -28.89 -14.36
C ILE A 162 4.33 -29.11 -13.89
N TYR A 163 3.98 -28.61 -12.70
CA TYR A 163 2.63 -28.66 -12.18
C TYR A 163 1.63 -27.95 -13.09
N ASP A 164 1.92 -26.71 -13.49
CA ASP A 164 1.08 -25.93 -14.40
C ASP A 164 0.87 -26.64 -15.74
N LEU A 165 1.95 -27.15 -16.36
CA LEU A 165 1.90 -27.84 -17.64
C LEU A 165 1.05 -29.12 -17.60
N LEU A 166 1.07 -29.84 -16.48
CA LEU A 166 0.27 -31.05 -16.32
C LEU A 166 -1.18 -30.73 -15.97
N ALA A 167 -1.42 -29.72 -15.13
CA ALA A 167 -2.76 -29.24 -14.80
C ALA A 167 -3.51 -28.73 -16.04
N GLU A 168 -2.83 -27.99 -16.95
CA GLU A 168 -3.39 -27.55 -18.23
C GLU A 168 -3.86 -28.70 -19.13
N ARG A 169 -3.24 -29.87 -18.97
CA ARG A 169 -3.58 -31.10 -19.72
C ARG A 169 -4.56 -32.00 -18.98
N GLY A 170 -5.09 -31.56 -17.83
CA GLY A 170 -5.98 -32.35 -16.98
C GLY A 170 -5.29 -33.54 -16.30
N LEU A 171 -3.96 -33.50 -16.17
CA LEU A 171 -3.15 -34.55 -15.55
C LEU A 171 -2.78 -34.16 -14.12
N GLU A 172 -2.79 -35.14 -13.22
CA GLU A 172 -2.37 -34.96 -11.82
C GLU A 172 -0.98 -35.55 -11.59
N ILE A 173 -0.12 -34.83 -10.86
CA ILE A 173 1.18 -35.34 -10.44
C ILE A 173 1.03 -36.14 -9.16
N GLN A 174 1.61 -37.34 -9.14
CA GLN A 174 1.68 -38.20 -7.96
C GLN A 174 3.13 -38.62 -7.68
N HIS A 175 3.47 -38.79 -6.41
CA HIS A 175 4.74 -39.40 -6.01
C HIS A 175 4.77 -40.87 -6.45
N ILE A 176 5.83 -41.26 -7.17
CA ILE A 176 6.00 -42.64 -7.69
C ILE A 176 5.90 -43.68 -6.56
N ASP A 177 6.54 -43.40 -5.42
CA ASP A 177 6.67 -44.37 -4.34
C ASP A 177 5.42 -44.51 -3.47
N SER A 178 4.57 -43.47 -3.42
CA SER A 178 3.43 -43.43 -2.48
C SER A 178 2.06 -43.25 -3.14
N GLY A 179 2.01 -42.96 -4.44
CA GLY A 179 0.76 -42.64 -5.17
C GLY A 179 0.06 -41.36 -4.68
N LYS A 180 0.61 -40.65 -3.70
CA LYS A 180 0.01 -39.42 -3.16
C LYS A 180 0.19 -38.29 -4.15
N LYS A 181 -0.82 -37.41 -4.27
CA LYS A 181 -0.73 -36.19 -5.07
C LYS A 181 0.43 -35.32 -4.60
N LEU A 182 1.13 -34.70 -5.55
CA LEU A 182 2.19 -33.75 -5.26
C LEU A 182 1.59 -32.51 -4.56
N ASP A 183 2.14 -32.17 -3.39
CA ASP A 183 1.71 -31.00 -2.63
C ASP A 183 2.57 -29.77 -2.94
N ILE A 184 2.16 -29.00 -3.95
CA ILE A 184 2.80 -27.72 -4.29
C ILE A 184 2.45 -26.60 -3.31
N SER A 185 1.48 -26.80 -2.40
CA SER A 185 1.12 -25.83 -1.36
C SER A 185 2.30 -25.57 -0.43
N SER A 186 3.15 -26.56 -0.20
CA SER A 186 4.35 -26.44 0.63
C SER A 186 5.36 -25.42 0.06
N VAL A 187 5.59 -25.45 -1.26
CA VAL A 187 6.45 -24.50 -1.98
C VAL A 187 5.86 -23.09 -1.92
N LEU A 188 4.56 -22.97 -2.16
CA LEU A 188 3.86 -21.68 -2.07
C LEU A 188 3.86 -21.11 -0.65
N LYS A 189 3.71 -21.94 0.38
CA LYS A 189 3.79 -21.53 1.79
C LYS A 189 5.18 -21.03 2.16
N LYS A 190 6.24 -21.74 1.74
CA LYS A 190 7.63 -21.32 1.96
C LYS A 190 7.84 -19.92 1.40
N ARG A 191 7.44 -19.68 0.14
CA ARG A 191 7.59 -18.37 -0.50
C ARG A 191 6.71 -17.29 0.11
N GLY A 192 5.44 -17.59 0.38
CA GLY A 192 4.56 -16.66 1.09
C GLY A 192 5.16 -16.21 2.41
N SER A 193 5.73 -17.14 3.19
CA SER A 193 6.32 -16.83 4.50
C SER A 193 7.56 -15.94 4.46
N GLU A 194 8.28 -15.87 3.33
CA GLU A 194 9.42 -14.95 3.15
C GLU A 194 8.98 -13.49 3.06
N PHE A 195 7.82 -13.24 2.43
CA PHE A 195 7.34 -11.88 2.18
C PHE A 195 6.29 -11.42 3.19
N PHE A 196 5.48 -12.33 3.69
CA PHE A 196 4.29 -12.01 4.48
C PHE A 196 4.59 -11.17 5.73
N PRO A 197 5.59 -11.50 6.58
CA PRO A 197 5.90 -10.69 7.77
C PRO A 197 6.30 -9.26 7.42
N LEU A 198 7.11 -9.10 6.37
CA LEU A 198 7.51 -7.77 5.88
C LEU A 198 6.30 -6.99 5.40
N MET A 199 5.43 -7.61 4.60
CA MET A 199 4.27 -6.93 4.04
C MET A 199 3.34 -6.41 5.12
N ILE A 200 3.10 -7.21 6.16
CA ILE A 200 2.31 -6.81 7.34
C ILE A 200 2.98 -5.63 8.04
N ALA A 201 4.23 -5.80 8.48
CA ALA A 201 4.95 -4.78 9.23
C ALA A 201 5.03 -3.44 8.47
N SER A 202 5.20 -3.51 7.15
CA SER A 202 5.28 -2.33 6.29
C SER A 202 3.94 -1.63 6.14
N THR A 203 2.85 -2.39 6.09
CA THR A 203 1.50 -1.83 5.97
C THR A 203 1.06 -1.21 7.30
N GLU A 204 1.41 -1.83 8.43
CA GLU A 204 1.22 -1.25 9.76
C GLU A 204 2.04 0.04 9.94
N ALA A 205 3.32 0.02 9.58
CA ALA A 205 4.17 1.21 9.63
C ALA A 205 3.66 2.33 8.71
N ALA A 206 3.06 2.01 7.55
CA ALA A 206 2.41 2.97 6.68
C ALA A 206 1.19 3.63 7.35
N ARG A 207 0.31 2.83 7.95
CA ARG A 207 -0.83 3.33 8.73
C ARG A 207 -0.36 4.27 9.84
N ASP A 208 0.61 3.84 10.63
CA ASP A 208 1.09 4.59 11.81
C ASP A 208 1.77 5.89 11.41
N PHE A 209 2.63 5.85 10.39
CA PHE A 209 3.28 7.05 9.86
C PHE A 209 2.26 8.10 9.44
N VAL A 210 1.25 7.70 8.66
CA VAL A 210 0.22 8.62 8.15
C VAL A 210 -0.67 9.16 9.27
N HIS A 211 -1.06 8.30 10.22
CA HIS A 211 -1.85 8.69 11.37
C HIS A 211 -1.12 9.75 12.22
N THR A 212 0.11 9.44 12.65
CA THR A 212 0.92 10.36 13.47
C THR A 212 1.23 11.65 12.74
N PHE A 213 1.57 11.58 11.45
CA PHE A 213 1.87 12.78 10.67
C PHE A 213 0.65 13.69 10.55
N SER A 214 -0.52 13.12 10.26
CA SER A 214 -1.76 13.89 10.10
C SER A 214 -2.17 14.57 11.40
N GLN A 215 -2.17 13.84 12.52
CA GLN A 215 -2.45 14.41 13.85
C GLN A 215 -1.49 15.55 14.20
N THR A 216 -0.18 15.30 14.07
CA THR A 216 0.85 16.29 14.40
C THR A 216 0.69 17.56 13.57
N THR A 217 0.46 17.42 12.26
CA THR A 217 0.33 18.55 11.36
C THR A 217 -0.92 19.37 11.66
N CYS A 218 -2.06 18.72 11.95
CA CYS A 218 -3.29 19.40 12.36
C CYS A 218 -3.13 20.17 13.67
N THR A 219 -2.50 19.56 14.68
CA THR A 219 -2.24 20.21 15.98
C THR A 219 -1.35 21.45 15.81
N VAL A 220 -0.27 21.33 15.03
CA VAL A 220 0.65 22.44 14.76
C VAL A 220 -0.06 23.57 14.01
N TYR A 221 -0.80 23.25 12.95
CA TYR A 221 -1.53 24.25 12.15
C TYR A 221 -2.52 25.05 12.99
N LYS A 222 -3.30 24.37 13.84
CA LYS A 222 -4.24 25.01 14.74
C LYS A 222 -3.55 25.95 15.73
N HIS A 223 -2.45 25.50 16.35
CA HIS A 223 -1.71 26.32 17.31
C HIS A 223 -1.16 27.61 16.68
N PHE A 224 -0.66 27.55 15.44
CA PHE A 224 -0.19 28.75 14.75
C PHE A 224 -1.34 29.71 14.40
N ASN A 225 -2.45 29.20 13.87
CA ASN A 225 -3.55 30.06 13.43
C ASN A 225 -4.45 30.60 14.56
N GLU A 226 -4.40 29.99 15.76
CA GLU A 226 -5.09 30.49 16.95
C GLU A 226 -4.28 31.56 17.70
N ASN A 227 -2.94 31.56 17.58
CA ASN A 227 -2.08 32.53 18.26
C ASN A 227 -1.78 33.79 17.43
N ASP A 228 -2.08 33.78 16.12
CA ASP A 228 -1.95 34.93 15.22
C ASP A 228 -3.26 35.78 15.14
N LYS A 229 -4.28 35.48 15.97
CA LYS A 229 -5.54 36.23 16.11
C LYS A 229 -5.62 36.94 17.46
#